data_AF-A0A934EED3-F1
#
_entry.id   AF-A0A934EED3-F1
#
_cell.length_a   1.000
_cell.length_b   1.000
_cell.length_c   1.000
_cell.angle_alpha   90.00
_cell.angle_beta   90.00
_cell.angle_gamma   90.00
#
_symmetry.space_group_name_H-M   'P 1'
#
loop_
_entity.id
_entity.type
_entity.pdbx_description
1 polymer ?
#
loop_
_entity_poly.entity_id
_entity_poly.type
_entity_poly.pdbx_seq_one_letter_code
_entity_poly.pdbx_strand_id
1 'polypeptide(L)' 'NANMTSMRCVGYRQAWQYLEGEISKVELLDKGIAATRQLAKRQLTWLRSMPENIEVDCLAPNLDKTVLPELSRFVLR' A
#
# COMPACT_ATOMS: atom_id res chain seq x y z
N ASN A 1 22.77 -8.23 0.24
CA ASN A 1 23.34 -7.08 -0.51
C ASN A 1 22.31 -5.94 -0.49
N ALA A 2 22.56 -4.88 0.28
CA ALA A 2 21.55 -3.86 0.61
C ALA A 2 21.18 -2.90 -0.55
N ASN A 3 21.92 -2.94 -1.66
CA ASN A 3 21.74 -2.04 -2.81
C ASN A 3 20.74 -2.54 -3.87
N MET A 4 20.07 -3.67 -3.66
CA MET A 4 19.10 -4.22 -4.62
C MET A 4 17.80 -3.40 -4.67
N THR A 5 17.14 -3.38 -5.82
CA THR A 5 15.84 -2.69 -5.99
C THR A 5 14.78 -3.24 -5.03
N SER A 6 14.79 -4.54 -4.74
CA SER A 6 13.91 -5.18 -3.76
C SER A 6 14.06 -4.61 -2.34
N MET A 7 15.26 -4.15 -1.97
CA MET A 7 15.52 -3.52 -0.66
C MET A 7 14.88 -2.13 -0.52
N ARG A 8 14.35 -1.57 -1.61
CA ARG A 8 13.60 -0.31 -1.61
C ARG A 8 12.12 -0.49 -1.29
N CYS A 9 11.62 -1.73 -1.27
CA CYS A 9 10.27 -2.01 -0.82
C CYS A 9 10.07 -1.51 0.61
N VAL A 10 8.88 -0.98 0.90
CA VAL A 10 8.56 -0.45 2.23
C VAL A 10 8.77 -1.52 3.30
N GLY A 11 9.47 -1.17 4.38
CA GLY A 11 9.76 -2.06 5.51
C GLY A 11 11.05 -2.87 5.39
N TYR A 12 11.55 -3.16 4.18
CA TYR A 12 12.73 -4.02 4.01
C TYR A 12 14.01 -3.40 4.57
N ARG A 13 14.21 -2.09 4.35
CA ARG A 13 15.36 -1.39 4.92
C ARG A 13 15.32 -1.40 6.45
N GLN A 14 14.17 -1.13 7.05
CA GLN A 14 14.02 -1.15 8.50
C GLN A 14 14.28 -2.55 9.07
N ALA A 15 13.75 -3.58 8.42
CA ALA A 15 13.99 -4.97 8.83
C ALA A 15 15.48 -5.33 8.75
N TRP A 16 16.18 -4.89 7.71
CA TRP A 16 17.63 -5.08 7.59
C TRP A 16 18.40 -4.39 8.72
N GLN A 17 18.10 -3.12 9.01
CA GLN A 17 18.74 -2.37 10.10
C GLN A 17 18.54 -3.03 11.46
N TYR A 18 17.36 -3.62 11.70
CA TYR A 18 17.09 -4.39 12.92
C TYR A 18 17.96 -5.65 12.99
N LEU A 19 18.12 -6.36 11.87
CA LEU A 19 18.97 -7.56 11.81
C LEU A 19 20.46 -7.25 12.03
N GLU A 20 20.92 -6.06 11.64
CA GLU A 20 22.27 -5.56 11.92
C GLU A 20 22.43 -4.98 13.35
N GLY A 21 21.35 -4.95 14.14
CA GLY A 21 21.36 -4.39 15.50
C GLY A 21 21.42 -2.85 15.55
N GLU A 22 21.23 -2.16 14.42
CA GLU A 22 21.27 -0.69 14.33
C GLU A 22 20.04 -0.02 14.94
N ILE A 23 18.89 -0.71 14.96
CA ILE A 23 17.63 -0.22 15.53
C ILE A 23 17.00 -1.27 16.42
N SER A 24 16.22 -0.82 17.40
CA SER A 24 15.41 -1.70 18.24
C SER A 24 14.19 -2.26 17.50
N LYS A 25 13.59 -3.31 18.06
CA LYS A 25 12.32 -3.88 17.56
C LYS A 25 11.17 -2.86 17.58
N VAL A 26 11.15 -1.97 18.58
CA VAL A 26 10.13 -0.91 18.68
C VAL A 26 10.30 0.08 17.53
N GLU A 27 11.52 0.54 17.28
CA GLU A 27 11.81 1.44 16.17
C GLU A 27 11.52 0.81 14.80
N LEU A 28 11.77 -0.50 14.63
CA LEU A 28 11.39 -1.23 13.43
C LEU A 28 9.88 -1.12 13.16
N LEU A 29 9.06 -1.37 14.18
CA LEU A 29 7.60 -1.30 14.08
C LEU A 29 7.14 0.13 13.77
N ASP A 30 7.62 1.12 14.52
CA ASP A 30 7.22 2.50 14.36
C ASP A 30 7.59 3.04 12.97
N LYS A 31 8.83 2.82 12.54
CA LYS A 31 9.31 3.24 11.21
C LYS A 31 8.58 2.50 10.09
N GLY A 32 8.31 1.19 10.27
CA GLY A 32 7.58 0.37 9.30
C GLY A 32 6.13 0.83 9.12
N ILE A 33 5.42 1.10 10.22
CA ILE A 33 4.06 1.62 10.21
C ILE A 33 4.02 3.00 9.53
N ALA A 34 4.93 3.91 9.91
CA ALA A 34 5.01 5.24 9.31
C ALA A 34 5.26 5.19 7.80
N ALA A 35 6.21 4.37 7.35
CA ALA A 35 6.53 4.21 5.93
C ALA A 35 5.35 3.64 5.13
N THR A 36 4.62 2.68 5.70
CA THR A 36 3.41 2.10 5.08
C THR A 36 2.29 3.11 4.95
N ARG A 37 2.03 3.90 6.00
CA ARG A 37 1.04 5.01 5.95
C ARG A 37 1.40 6.05 4.90
N GLN A 38 2.68 6.41 4.78
CA GLN A 38 3.14 7.34 3.75
C GLN A 38 2.97 6.79 2.34
N LEU A 39 3.27 5.50 2.13
CA LEU A 39 3.03 4.86 0.84
C LEU A 39 1.53 4.88 0.48
N ALA A 40 0.67 4.43 1.40
CA ALA A 40 -0.78 4.43 1.19
C ALA A 40 -1.32 5.84 0.91
N LYS A 41 -0.88 6.86 1.67
CA LYS A 41 -1.25 8.26 1.42
C LYS A 41 -0.85 8.71 0.02
N ARG A 42 0.38 8.40 -0.42
CA ARG A 42 0.82 8.72 -1.79
C ARG A 42 -0.03 8.01 -2.83
N GLN A 43 -0.28 6.71 -2.68
CA GLN A 43 -1.16 5.96 -3.60
C GLN A 43 -2.55 6.59 -3.71
N LEU A 44 -3.18 6.94 -2.58
CA LEU A 44 -4.48 7.60 -2.56
C LEU A 44 -4.45 8.98 -3.20
N THR A 45 -3.40 9.79 -2.96
CA THR A 45 -3.25 11.08 -3.62
C THR A 45 -3.19 10.93 -5.14
N TRP A 46 -2.46 9.94 -5.65
CA TRP A 46 -2.38 9.68 -7.09
C TRP A 46 -3.73 9.21 -7.65
N LEU A 47 -4.39 8.25 -7.00
CA LEU A 47 -5.70 7.73 -7.42
C LEU A 47 -6.79 8.82 -7.48
N ARG A 48 -6.77 9.78 -6.55
CA ARG A 48 -7.71 10.93 -6.54
C ARG A 48 -7.51 11.89 -7.71
N SER A 49 -6.30 11.93 -8.28
CA SER A 49 -5.98 12.78 -9.44
C SER A 49 -6.22 12.09 -10.78
N MET A 50 -6.53 10.79 -10.79
CA MET A 50 -6.80 10.04 -12.01
C MET A 50 -8.24 10.28 -12.48
N PRO A 51 -8.46 10.51 -13.78
CA PRO A 51 -9.82 10.63 -14.33
C PRO A 51 -10.53 9.27 -14.30
N GLU A 52 -11.86 9.31 -14.30
CA GLU A 52 -12.74 8.12 -14.38
C GLU A 52 -12.52 7.08 -13.26
N ASN A 53 -12.10 7.53 -12.07
CA ASN A 53 -12.04 6.65 -10.91
C ASN A 53 -13.46 6.30 -10.42
N ILE A 54 -13.61 5.10 -9.88
CA ILE A 54 -14.78 4.69 -9.10
C ILE A 54 -14.28 4.38 -7.69
N GLU A 55 -14.55 5.28 -6.73
CA GLU A 55 -14.23 5.06 -5.32
C GLU A 55 -15.28 4.13 -4.68
N VAL A 56 -14.79 3.10 -4.00
CA VAL A 56 -15.65 2.16 -3.29
C VAL A 56 -15.11 1.94 -1.89
N ASP A 57 -16.00 2.00 -0.89
CA ASP A 57 -15.65 1.67 0.50
C ASP A 57 -15.38 0.17 0.62
N CYS A 58 -14.15 -0.20 0.98
CA CYS A 58 -13.73 -1.59 1.11
C CYS A 58 -14.35 -2.31 2.32
N LEU A 59 -15.02 -1.57 3.21
CA LEU A 59 -15.76 -2.11 4.36
C LEU A 59 -17.28 -2.08 4.15
N ALA A 60 -17.75 -1.63 2.98
CA ALA A 60 -19.17 -1.55 2.69
C ALA A 60 -19.82 -2.95 2.75
N PRO A 61 -20.96 -3.11 3.44
CA PRO A 61 -21.73 -4.35 3.37
C PRO A 61 -22.26 -4.55 1.94
N ASN A 62 -22.08 -5.74 1.37
CA ASN A 62 -22.40 -6.08 -0.02
C ASN A 62 -21.53 -5.38 -1.09
N LEU A 63 -20.23 -5.18 -0.80
CA LEU A 63 -19.26 -4.63 -1.76
C LEU A 63 -19.30 -5.30 -3.14
N ASP A 64 -19.52 -6.61 -3.18
CA ASP A 64 -19.66 -7.42 -4.39
C ASP A 64 -20.77 -6.92 -5.33
N LYS A 65 -21.91 -6.49 -4.77
CA LYS A 65 -23.04 -5.97 -5.57
C LYS A 65 -22.73 -4.64 -6.22
N THR A 66 -21.78 -3.87 -5.67
CA THR A 66 -21.31 -2.62 -6.24
C THR A 66 -20.20 -2.85 -7.26
N VAL A 67 -19.25 -3.74 -6.98
CA VAL A 67 -18.03 -3.91 -7.79
C VAL A 67 -18.26 -4.80 -9.02
N LEU A 68 -19.00 -5.91 -8.89
CA LEU A 68 -19.16 -6.88 -9.99
C LEU A 68 -19.85 -6.31 -11.25
N PRO A 69 -20.91 -5.48 -11.15
CA PRO A 69 -21.52 -4.88 -12.34
C PRO A 69 -20.57 -3.91 -13.06
N GLU A 70 -19.80 -3.12 -12.30
CA GLU A 70 -18.81 -2.19 -12.86
C GLU A 70 -17.69 -2.95 -13.58
N LEU A 71 -17.13 -3.99 -12.95
CA LEU A 71 -16.13 -4.84 -13.60
C LEU A 71 -16.67 -5.48 -14.88
N SER A 72 -17.91 -5.98 -14.86
CA SER A 72 -18.54 -6.57 -16.04
C SER A 72 -18.65 -5.57 -17.20
N ARG A 73 -18.94 -4.29 -16.91
CA ARG A 73 -18.96 -3.21 -17.92
C ARG A 73 -17.58 -2.94 -18.53
N PHE A 74 -16.51 -3.07 -17.76
CA PHE A 74 -15.14 -2.83 -18.23
C PHE A 74 -14.51 -4.03 -18.95
N VAL A 75 -14.76 -5.25 -18.48
CA VAL A 75 -14.13 -6.49 -19.00
C VAL A 75 -14.86 -7.08 -20.20
N LEU A 76 -16.19 -6.88 -20.31
CA LEU A 76 -17.00 -7.40 -21.43
C LEU A 76 -17.17 -6.37 -22.57
N ARG A 77 -16.39 -5.29 -22.55
CA ARG A 77 -16.20 -4.39 -23.70
C ARG A 77 -15.12 -4.93 -24.64
#